data_AF-A0A930VYR7-F1
#
_entry.id   AF-A0A930VYR7-F1
#
_cell.length_a   1.000
_cell.length_b   1.000
_cell.length_c   1.000
_cell.angle_alpha   90.00
_cell.angle_beta   90.00
_cell.angle_gamma   90.00
#
_symmetry.space_group_name_H-M   'P 1'
#
loop_
_entity.id
_entity.type
_entity.pdbx_description
1 polymer ?
#
loop_
_entity_poly.entity_id
_entity_poly.type
_entity_poly.pdbx_seq_one_letter_code
_entity_poly.pdbx_strand_id
1 'polypeptide(L)'
;VLKDVSAKADSLEKSKLTPVEVLDALVVEAYESVARTPDLLPVLKENGVVDSGAFGFATFFEGFVNAVQGKTELSDFKTTVGTDDAKAAASAKVSIELNDDWEGSEFRYCNEFLFHANDATFDESAALDFLSTMGDCELLVGTNPDYKVHVHSNTPDKVLHYMLQYGQIFEVFIHNMDLEAKERTEKIAEDKKAASTPKAPHKSLGFVAVCSGSGSESILKSLGVDVVVSGGQTMNPSTADILSAIEEANADSVIVMPNNSNIRMAAEAAASACTDVKVAVIPTKSVLQAFSAMFVVDAEASLKDNVAAMTEASANIRYAEITTAVRDSTAANGDPIHNGDVMGIQGSSIDVVGHDVDDVTLRLLSQMQEEEEGDTLTLLAGSDMDDVHFSALTKRIEEVFPDLEVDAHRGEQPLYPIIFSLE
;
A
#
# COMPACT_ATOMS: atom_id res chain seq x y z
N VAL A 1 -3.98 7.06 27.31
CA VAL A 1 -4.68 5.75 27.18
C VAL A 1 -3.96 4.58 27.82
N LEU A 2 -2.81 4.11 27.33
CA LEU A 2 -2.11 2.93 27.91
C LEU A 2 -1.90 3.04 29.45
N LYS A 3 -1.43 4.19 29.93
CA LYS A 3 -1.26 4.47 31.36
C LYS A 3 -2.57 4.37 32.15
N ASP A 4 -3.66 4.92 31.62
CA ASP A 4 -4.99 4.92 32.26
C ASP A 4 -5.57 3.49 32.31
N VAL A 5 -5.44 2.73 31.22
CA VAL A 5 -5.86 1.33 31.16
C VAL A 5 -5.06 0.48 32.15
N SER A 6 -3.75 0.69 32.28
CA SER A 6 -2.93 0.01 33.27
C SER A 6 -3.35 0.36 34.71
N ALA A 7 -3.55 1.65 35.01
CA ALA A 7 -3.99 2.08 36.33
C ALA A 7 -5.39 1.52 36.68
N LYS A 8 -6.27 1.40 35.68
CA LYS A 8 -7.56 0.75 35.84
C LYS A 8 -7.41 -0.73 36.14
N ALA A 9 -6.55 -1.44 35.43
CA ALA A 9 -6.26 -2.85 35.69
C ALA A 9 -5.78 -3.05 37.13
N ASP A 10 -4.84 -2.23 37.60
CA ASP A 10 -4.34 -2.26 38.99
C ASP A 10 -5.47 -1.99 40.00
N SER A 11 -6.37 -1.06 39.70
CA SER A 11 -7.52 -0.77 40.57
C SER A 11 -8.52 -1.92 40.66
N LEU A 12 -8.63 -2.73 39.59
CA LEU A 12 -9.53 -3.86 39.48
C LEU A 12 -8.92 -5.16 40.01
N GLU A 13 -7.61 -5.21 40.28
CA GLU A 13 -6.90 -6.39 40.81
C GLU A 13 -7.55 -6.92 42.11
N LYS A 14 -8.05 -6.03 42.96
CA LYS A 14 -8.70 -6.38 44.24
C LYS A 14 -10.22 -6.52 44.14
N SER A 15 -10.77 -6.38 42.94
CA SER A 15 -12.21 -6.54 42.69
C SER A 15 -12.57 -8.03 42.60
N LYS A 16 -13.86 -8.37 42.83
CA LYS A 16 -14.37 -9.74 42.64
C LYS A 16 -14.92 -9.97 41.23
N LEU A 17 -14.45 -9.21 40.26
CA LEU A 17 -14.88 -9.32 38.87
C LEU A 17 -14.26 -10.56 38.23
N THR A 18 -14.98 -11.15 37.30
CA THR A 18 -14.48 -12.20 36.42
C THR A 18 -13.47 -11.62 35.41
N PRO A 19 -12.58 -12.44 34.83
CA PRO A 19 -11.63 -11.95 33.81
C PRO A 19 -12.31 -11.23 32.64
N VAL A 20 -13.50 -11.68 32.25
CA VAL A 20 -14.30 -11.08 31.18
C VAL A 20 -14.78 -9.68 31.57
N GLU A 21 -15.33 -9.52 32.79
CA GLU A 21 -15.77 -8.22 33.29
C GLU A 21 -14.61 -7.24 33.50
N VAL A 22 -13.42 -7.74 33.85
CA VAL A 22 -12.19 -6.92 33.91
C VAL A 22 -11.84 -6.43 32.51
N LEU A 23 -11.80 -7.32 31.51
CA LEU A 23 -11.50 -6.94 30.12
C LEU A 23 -12.50 -5.92 29.57
N ASP A 24 -13.80 -6.10 29.84
CA ASP A 24 -14.84 -5.14 29.44
C ASP A 24 -14.60 -3.76 30.07
N ALA A 25 -14.27 -3.73 31.37
CA ALA A 25 -14.00 -2.48 32.08
C ALA A 25 -12.73 -1.76 31.56
N LEU A 26 -11.75 -2.51 31.06
CA LEU A 26 -10.54 -1.95 30.45
C LEU A 26 -10.81 -1.37 29.06
N VAL A 27 -11.68 -2.00 28.25
CA VAL A 27 -12.12 -1.44 26.96
C VAL A 27 -12.89 -0.14 27.18
N VAL A 28 -13.77 -0.11 28.18
CA VAL A 28 -14.47 1.13 28.56
C VAL A 28 -13.45 2.21 28.92
N GLU A 29 -12.51 1.95 29.83
CA GLU A 29 -11.50 2.92 30.22
C GLU A 29 -10.64 3.41 29.04
N ALA A 30 -10.33 2.52 28.09
CA ALA A 30 -9.60 2.91 26.88
C ALA A 30 -10.35 3.99 26.10
N TYR A 31 -11.64 3.79 25.83
CA TYR A 31 -12.46 4.78 25.14
C TYR A 31 -12.71 6.06 25.95
N GLU A 32 -12.88 5.95 27.27
CA GLU A 32 -13.00 7.14 28.13
C GLU A 32 -11.69 7.95 28.17
N SER A 33 -10.53 7.27 28.15
CA SER A 33 -9.23 7.93 28.05
C SER A 33 -9.04 8.61 26.71
N VAL A 34 -9.50 8.00 25.60
CA VAL A 34 -9.53 8.64 24.28
C VAL A 34 -10.36 9.93 24.30
N ALA A 35 -11.55 9.90 24.91
CA ALA A 35 -12.40 11.08 25.01
C ALA A 35 -11.75 12.23 25.84
N ARG A 36 -10.80 11.90 26.72
CA ARG A 36 -10.02 12.89 27.50
C ARG A 36 -8.78 13.41 26.78
N THR A 37 -8.39 12.85 25.63
CA THR A 37 -7.21 13.30 24.87
C THR A 37 -7.21 14.79 24.51
N PRO A 38 -8.35 15.45 24.22
CA PRO A 38 -8.37 16.90 24.01
C PRO A 38 -7.99 17.72 25.26
N ASP A 39 -8.17 17.18 26.46
CA ASP A 39 -7.75 17.87 27.68
C ASP A 39 -6.25 17.68 27.98
N LEU A 40 -5.59 16.76 27.29
CA LEU A 40 -4.16 16.46 27.44
C LEU A 40 -3.31 17.22 26.41
N LEU A 41 -3.86 17.45 25.21
CA LEU A 41 -3.15 18.08 24.09
C LEU A 41 -3.96 19.26 23.55
N PRO A 42 -3.46 20.51 23.65
CA PRO A 42 -4.18 21.71 23.20
C PRO A 42 -4.61 21.68 21.73
N VAL A 43 -3.79 21.10 20.84
CA VAL A 43 -4.06 21.01 19.39
C VAL A 43 -5.32 20.20 19.10
N LEU A 44 -5.53 19.09 19.82
CA LEU A 44 -6.72 18.26 19.67
C LEU A 44 -7.99 19.01 20.11
N LYS A 45 -7.87 19.84 21.15
CA LYS A 45 -8.96 20.67 21.68
C LYS A 45 -9.38 21.77 20.72
N GLU A 46 -8.40 22.42 20.07
CA GLU A 46 -8.65 23.48 19.10
C GLU A 46 -9.37 22.95 17.85
N ASN A 47 -9.01 21.74 17.43
CA ASN A 47 -9.61 21.08 16.26
C ASN A 47 -10.87 20.28 16.58
N GLY A 48 -11.20 20.08 17.86
CA GLY A 48 -12.38 19.33 18.29
C GLY A 48 -12.33 17.84 17.93
N VAL A 49 -11.12 17.28 17.89
CA VAL A 49 -10.84 15.88 17.54
C VAL A 49 -10.19 15.14 18.71
N VAL A 50 -10.18 13.81 18.66
CA VAL A 50 -9.48 12.94 19.62
C VAL A 50 -8.20 12.39 19.01
N ASP A 51 -7.27 11.93 19.84
CA ASP A 51 -6.03 11.31 19.38
C ASP A 51 -6.33 10.01 18.60
N SER A 52 -5.88 9.95 17.35
CA SER A 52 -6.18 8.85 16.43
C SER A 52 -5.43 7.56 16.78
N GLY A 53 -4.20 7.65 17.31
CA GLY A 53 -3.45 6.49 17.79
C GLY A 53 -4.06 5.88 19.05
N ALA A 54 -4.50 6.73 19.98
CA ALA A 54 -5.25 6.38 21.17
C ALA A 54 -6.58 5.69 20.82
N PHE A 55 -7.31 6.22 19.83
CA PHE A 55 -8.55 5.63 19.34
C PHE A 55 -8.29 4.27 18.66
N GLY A 56 -7.29 4.18 17.78
CA GLY A 56 -6.88 2.92 17.15
C GLY A 56 -6.50 1.85 18.16
N PHE A 57 -5.78 2.22 19.23
CA PHE A 57 -5.48 1.31 20.34
C PHE A 57 -6.75 0.81 21.04
N ALA A 58 -7.71 1.70 21.32
CA ALA A 58 -8.98 1.32 21.95
C ALA A 58 -9.78 0.35 21.07
N THR A 59 -9.82 0.60 19.75
CA THR A 59 -10.48 -0.27 18.77
C THR A 59 -9.81 -1.63 18.63
N PHE A 60 -8.47 -1.66 18.57
CA PHE A 60 -7.72 -2.92 18.56
C PHE A 60 -8.01 -3.74 19.83
N PHE A 61 -7.99 -3.08 21.00
CA PHE A 61 -8.20 -3.71 22.28
C PHE A 61 -9.63 -4.24 22.43
N GLU A 62 -10.63 -3.50 21.95
CA GLU A 62 -12.01 -3.98 21.80
C GLU A 62 -12.10 -5.25 20.93
N GLY A 63 -11.43 -5.25 19.77
CA GLY A 63 -11.37 -6.42 18.89
C GLY A 63 -10.77 -7.65 19.59
N PHE A 64 -9.70 -7.46 20.35
CA PHE A 64 -9.08 -8.51 21.16
C PHE A 64 -10.06 -9.09 22.20
N VAL A 65 -10.76 -8.22 22.95
CA VAL A 65 -11.73 -8.67 23.97
C VAL A 65 -12.91 -9.40 23.33
N ASN A 66 -13.43 -8.91 22.21
CA ASN A 66 -14.49 -9.58 21.47
C ASN A 66 -14.05 -10.98 20.99
N ALA A 67 -12.82 -11.12 20.49
CA ALA A 67 -12.26 -12.40 20.09
C ALA A 67 -12.14 -13.39 21.27
N VAL A 68 -11.67 -12.93 22.44
CA VAL A 68 -11.61 -13.73 23.67
C VAL A 68 -13.00 -14.21 24.11
N GLN A 69 -14.04 -13.40 23.87
CA GLN A 69 -15.43 -13.72 24.20
C GLN A 69 -16.14 -14.57 23.13
N GLY A 70 -15.45 -14.91 22.04
CA GLY A 70 -16.04 -15.65 20.91
C GLY A 70 -17.11 -14.86 20.15
N LYS A 71 -17.12 -13.53 20.28
CA LYS A 71 -17.99 -12.64 19.52
C LYS A 71 -17.34 -12.39 18.16
N THR A 72 -18.12 -12.58 17.09
CA THR A 72 -17.68 -12.38 15.70
C THR A 72 -18.02 -10.98 15.17
N GLU A 73 -18.74 -10.18 15.95
CA GLU A 73 -19.11 -8.79 15.66
C GLU A 73 -18.55 -7.86 16.75
N LEU A 74 -18.19 -6.63 16.37
CA LEU A 74 -17.82 -5.57 17.32
C LEU A 74 -19.05 -5.26 18.18
N SER A 75 -19.06 -5.73 19.44
CA SER A 75 -20.21 -5.49 20.32
C SER A 75 -20.21 -4.06 20.88
N ASP A 76 -21.38 -3.43 20.98
CA ASP A 76 -21.53 -2.10 21.56
C ASP A 76 -21.22 -2.09 23.07
N PHE A 77 -19.95 -1.84 23.40
CA PHE A 77 -19.52 -1.55 24.76
C PHE A 77 -20.15 -0.24 25.24
N LYS A 78 -21.00 -0.32 26.28
CA LYS A 78 -21.61 0.85 26.90
C LYS A 78 -20.63 1.57 27.82
N THR A 79 -20.02 2.64 27.33
CA THR A 79 -19.21 3.54 28.13
C THR A 79 -20.07 4.44 29.02
N THR A 80 -19.53 4.89 30.16
CA THR A 80 -20.27 5.77 31.10
C THR A 80 -20.33 7.22 30.65
N VAL A 81 -19.40 7.66 29.80
CA VAL A 81 -19.52 8.85 28.97
C VAL A 81 -20.16 8.47 27.63
N GLY A 82 -21.09 9.28 27.14
CA GLY A 82 -21.74 9.08 25.84
C GLY A 82 -20.71 9.08 24.72
N THR A 83 -20.21 7.91 24.35
CA THR A 83 -19.33 7.74 23.19
C THR A 83 -20.12 7.74 21.89
N ASP A 84 -21.45 7.82 21.93
CA ASP A 84 -22.25 8.06 20.73
C ASP A 84 -21.77 9.32 20.00
N ASP A 85 -21.39 10.38 20.73
CA ASP A 85 -20.82 11.59 20.13
C ASP A 85 -19.34 11.42 19.73
N ALA A 86 -18.53 10.61 20.42
CA ALA A 86 -17.11 10.43 20.08
C ALA A 86 -16.89 9.42 18.94
N LYS A 87 -17.65 8.33 18.93
CA LYS A 87 -17.67 7.29 17.89
C LYS A 87 -18.38 7.82 16.64
N ALA A 88 -19.46 8.60 16.77
CA ALA A 88 -20.10 9.25 15.62
C ALA A 88 -19.35 10.51 15.14
N ALA A 89 -18.74 11.34 16.00
CA ALA A 89 -17.91 12.45 15.53
C ALA A 89 -16.59 11.98 14.93
N ALA A 90 -15.97 10.92 15.45
CA ALA A 90 -14.83 10.28 14.81
C ALA A 90 -15.24 9.63 13.49
N SER A 91 -16.36 8.89 13.44
CA SER A 91 -16.84 8.24 12.20
C SER A 91 -17.38 9.22 11.15
N ALA A 92 -17.82 10.42 11.53
CA ALA A 92 -18.31 11.46 10.60
C ALA A 92 -17.25 12.51 10.23
N LYS A 93 -16.07 12.47 10.88
CA LYS A 93 -14.89 13.29 10.56
C LYS A 93 -13.62 12.48 10.76
N VAL A 94 -13.49 11.38 10.03
CA VAL A 94 -12.19 10.72 9.80
C VAL A 94 -11.38 11.57 8.81
N SER A 95 -11.17 12.85 9.12
CA SER A 95 -9.88 13.46 8.84
C SER A 95 -9.01 13.00 9.99
N ILE A 96 -8.36 11.84 9.81
CA ILE A 96 -7.24 11.45 10.65
C ILE A 96 -6.17 12.50 10.35
N GLU A 97 -6.22 13.62 11.06
CA GLU A 97 -4.98 14.26 11.44
C GLU A 97 -4.37 13.27 12.43
N LEU A 98 -3.46 12.44 11.90
CA LEU A 98 -2.36 11.95 12.70
C LEU A 98 -1.85 13.21 13.40
N ASN A 99 -1.97 13.23 14.72
CA ASN A 99 -1.29 14.24 15.52
C ASN A 99 0.19 13.90 15.38
N ASP A 100 0.76 14.30 14.25
CA ASP A 100 2.15 14.13 13.91
C ASP A 100 2.87 15.26 14.64
N ASP A 101 3.73 14.90 15.57
CA ASP A 101 4.75 15.77 16.19
C ASP A 101 5.70 16.44 15.15
N TRP A 102 5.38 16.36 13.86
CA TRP A 102 6.09 16.94 12.72
C TRP A 102 5.65 18.38 12.43
N GLU A 103 4.38 18.75 12.72
CA GLU A 103 3.92 20.13 12.56
C GLU A 103 4.49 21.03 13.67
N GLY A 104 5.69 21.57 13.41
CA GLY A 104 6.34 22.55 14.27
C GLY A 104 7.82 22.30 14.55
N SER A 105 8.38 21.15 14.14
CA SER A 105 9.82 20.89 14.28
C SER A 105 10.63 21.79 13.34
N GLU A 106 11.66 22.45 13.86
CA GLU A 106 12.61 23.25 13.05
C GLU A 106 13.71 22.37 12.42
N PHE A 107 13.66 21.05 12.64
CA PHE A 107 14.68 20.10 12.22
C PHE A 107 14.25 19.32 10.98
N ARG A 108 15.20 19.02 10.08
CA ARG A 108 14.93 18.42 8.77
C ARG A 108 14.77 16.90 8.80
N TYR A 109 15.51 16.21 9.66
CA TYR A 109 15.55 14.75 9.65
C TYR A 109 14.95 14.14 10.90
N CYS A 110 14.02 13.22 10.73
CA CYS A 110 13.62 12.29 11.78
C CYS A 110 14.61 11.12 11.80
N ASN A 111 15.22 10.87 12.96
CA ASN A 111 16.17 9.79 13.18
C ASN A 111 15.53 8.72 14.04
N GLU A 112 15.18 7.58 13.46
CA GLU A 112 14.63 6.43 14.16
C GLU A 112 15.56 5.23 14.02
N PHE A 113 15.88 4.56 15.12
CA PHE A 113 16.66 3.33 15.09
C PHE A 113 16.49 2.51 16.35
N LEU A 114 16.83 1.23 16.24
CA LEU A 114 16.96 0.34 17.39
C LEU A 114 18.40 0.37 17.90
N PHE A 115 18.58 0.31 19.20
CA PHE A 115 19.86 0.39 19.88
C PHE A 115 20.00 -0.71 20.92
N HIS A 116 21.11 -1.44 20.87
CA HIS A 116 21.49 -2.45 21.86
C HIS A 116 22.72 -1.98 22.63
N ALA A 117 22.56 -1.68 23.91
CA ALA A 117 23.64 -1.26 24.79
C ALA A 117 24.62 -2.41 25.06
N ASN A 118 25.92 -2.11 25.05
CA ASN A 118 26.96 -3.09 25.39
C ASN A 118 27.09 -3.36 26.90
N ASP A 119 26.62 -2.42 27.73
CA ASP A 119 26.79 -2.45 29.18
C ASP A 119 25.42 -2.36 29.90
N ALA A 120 25.27 -3.16 30.96
CA ALA A 120 24.09 -3.14 31.84
C ALA A 120 23.94 -1.81 32.61
N THR A 121 24.98 -0.99 32.62
CA THR A 121 25.03 0.34 33.27
C THR A 121 24.83 1.50 32.30
N PHE A 122 24.33 1.24 31.08
CA PHE A 122 23.97 2.29 30.12
C PHE A 122 23.07 3.35 30.77
N ASP A 123 23.53 4.60 30.74
CA ASP A 123 22.84 5.73 31.37
C ASP A 123 21.80 6.31 30.39
N GLU A 124 20.57 5.80 30.51
CA GLU A 124 19.42 6.24 29.72
C GLU A 124 19.15 7.74 29.87
N SER A 125 19.37 8.29 31.07
CA SER A 125 19.12 9.72 31.34
C SER A 125 20.14 10.60 30.63
N ALA A 126 21.42 10.23 30.69
CA ALA A 126 22.46 10.94 29.97
C ALA A 126 22.31 10.84 28.43
N ALA A 127 21.83 9.69 27.94
CA ALA A 127 21.53 9.52 26.52
C ALA A 127 20.35 10.40 26.07
N LEU A 128 19.28 10.45 26.87
CA LEU A 128 18.13 11.31 26.60
C LEU A 128 18.52 12.80 26.64
N ASP A 129 19.28 13.21 27.67
CA ASP A 129 19.80 14.59 27.77
C ASP A 129 20.63 14.99 26.54
N PHE A 130 21.45 14.08 26.02
CA PHE A 130 22.18 14.31 24.78
C PHE A 130 21.22 14.49 23.59
N LEU A 131 20.24 13.61 23.42
CA LEU A 131 19.26 13.71 22.33
C LEU A 131 18.48 15.03 22.38
N SER A 132 18.09 15.51 23.56
CA SER A 132 17.47 16.83 23.75
C SER A 132 18.36 18.00 23.31
N THR A 133 19.69 17.82 23.23
CA THR A 133 20.59 18.85 22.66
C THR A 133 20.71 18.78 21.13
N MET A 134 20.30 17.66 20.53
CA MET A 134 20.42 17.39 19.09
C MET A 134 19.20 17.89 18.30
N GLY A 135 18.04 17.98 18.95
CA GLY A 135 16.86 18.65 18.45
C GLY A 135 15.63 18.39 19.32
N ASP A 136 14.46 18.21 18.70
CA ASP A 136 13.20 18.00 19.40
C ASP A 136 12.64 16.58 19.22
N CYS A 137 11.54 16.31 19.94
CA CYS A 137 10.84 15.03 19.94
C CYS A 137 11.78 13.85 20.28
N GLU A 138 12.68 14.06 21.23
CA GLU A 138 13.57 13.00 21.70
C GLU A 138 12.80 11.90 22.42
N LEU A 139 13.07 10.67 22.02
CA LEU A 139 12.50 9.46 22.59
C LEU A 139 13.62 8.44 22.78
N LEU A 140 13.64 7.84 23.97
CA LEU A 140 14.40 6.63 24.23
C LEU A 140 13.47 5.69 25.01
N VAL A 141 12.90 4.71 24.33
CA VAL A 141 11.90 3.79 24.89
C VAL A 141 12.40 2.37 24.79
N GLY A 142 12.45 1.69 25.92
CA GLY A 142 12.93 0.32 26.02
C GLY A 142 13.47 0.04 27.41
N THR A 143 14.20 -1.05 27.55
CA THR A 143 14.86 -1.45 28.80
C THR A 143 16.15 -2.13 28.45
N ASN A 144 17.19 -1.89 29.26
CA ASN A 144 18.50 -2.47 29.02
C ASN A 144 18.44 -3.98 28.72
N PRO A 145 19.08 -4.46 27.63
CA PRO A 145 19.97 -3.71 26.74
C PRO A 145 19.31 -3.06 25.51
N ASP A 146 18.01 -3.24 25.27
CA ASP A 146 17.35 -2.90 24.00
C ASP A 146 16.46 -1.65 24.09
N TYR A 147 16.64 -0.73 23.14
CA TYR A 147 15.95 0.55 23.08
C TYR A 147 15.52 0.91 21.65
N LYS A 148 14.37 1.56 21.51
CA LYS A 148 14.00 2.36 20.34
C LYS A 148 14.36 3.81 20.61
N VAL A 149 15.06 4.42 19.67
CA VAL A 149 15.48 5.83 19.73
C VAL A 149 14.79 6.61 18.62
N HIS A 150 14.28 7.79 18.95
CA HIS A 150 13.73 8.78 18.03
C HIS A 150 14.30 10.15 18.38
N VAL A 151 14.74 10.94 17.40
CA VAL A 151 14.99 12.37 17.59
C VAL A 151 14.92 13.10 16.26
N HIS A 152 14.29 14.27 16.22
CA HIS A 152 14.41 15.14 15.05
C HIS A 152 15.70 15.95 15.16
N SER A 153 16.54 15.89 14.13
CA SER A 153 17.82 16.61 14.14
C SER A 153 18.26 16.98 12.72
N ASN A 154 19.06 18.03 12.61
CA ASN A 154 19.74 18.39 11.36
C ASN A 154 21.06 17.65 11.15
N THR A 155 21.50 16.87 12.15
CA THR A 155 22.78 16.13 12.13
C THR A 155 22.61 14.68 12.57
N PRO A 156 21.98 13.82 11.74
CA PRO A 156 21.87 12.38 11.97
C PRO A 156 23.20 11.70 12.32
N ASP A 157 24.28 12.17 11.68
CA ASP A 157 25.64 11.67 11.87
C ASP A 157 26.10 11.74 13.33
N LYS A 158 25.78 12.83 14.02
CA LYS A 158 26.15 13.03 15.43
C LYS A 158 25.33 12.18 16.38
N VAL A 159 24.05 12.01 16.08
CA VAL A 159 23.14 11.16 16.86
C VAL A 159 23.63 9.71 16.83
N LEU A 160 23.86 9.17 15.63
CA LEU A 160 24.37 7.82 15.45
C LEU A 160 25.77 7.67 16.06
N HIS A 161 26.66 8.65 15.83
CA HIS A 161 28.02 8.60 16.37
C HIS A 161 28.05 8.51 17.89
N TYR A 162 27.21 9.28 18.59
CA TYR A 162 27.11 9.23 20.04
C TYR A 162 26.64 7.86 20.53
N MET A 163 25.55 7.34 19.95
CA MET A 163 25.00 6.05 20.38
C MET A 163 25.96 4.88 20.12
N LEU A 164 26.72 4.91 19.02
CA LEU A 164 27.75 3.89 18.71
C LEU A 164 28.89 3.82 19.75
N GLN A 165 29.07 4.83 20.60
CA GLN A 165 30.05 4.77 21.69
C GLN A 165 29.63 3.78 22.80
N TYR A 166 28.33 3.49 22.89
CA TYR A 166 27.73 2.74 23.99
C TYR A 166 27.14 1.39 23.58
N GLY A 167 27.04 1.10 22.28
CA GLY A 167 26.33 -0.08 21.81
C GLY A 167 26.31 -0.26 20.30
N GLN A 168 25.39 -1.13 19.85
CA GLN A 168 25.16 -1.45 18.45
C GLN A 168 23.82 -0.84 18.00
N ILE A 169 23.78 -0.35 16.77
CA ILE A 169 22.58 0.25 16.16
C ILE A 169 22.04 -0.70 15.09
N PHE A 170 20.72 -0.86 15.05
CA PHE A 170 19.98 -1.68 14.10
C PHE A 170 18.83 -0.89 13.50
N GLU A 171 18.37 -1.32 12.32
CA GLU A 171 17.14 -0.80 11.68
C GLU A 171 17.08 0.74 11.66
N VAL A 172 18.08 1.35 11.02
CA VAL A 172 18.20 2.81 10.95
C VAL A 172 17.30 3.37 9.86
N PHE A 173 16.39 4.24 10.27
CA PHE A 173 15.50 5.01 9.42
C PHE A 173 15.80 6.50 9.61
N ILE A 174 16.24 7.16 8.53
CA ILE A 174 16.46 8.61 8.51
C ILE A 174 15.52 9.19 7.46
N HIS A 175 14.48 9.86 7.93
CA HIS A 175 13.42 10.43 7.10
C HIS A 175 13.64 11.92 6.91
N ASN A 176 13.59 12.41 5.68
CA ASN A 176 13.64 13.84 5.39
C ASN A 176 12.23 14.42 5.47
N MET A 177 11.91 15.02 6.61
CA MET A 177 10.57 15.52 6.91
C MET A 177 10.17 16.67 5.98
N ASP A 178 11.11 17.45 5.42
CA ASP A 178 10.80 18.49 4.43
C ASP A 178 10.25 17.88 3.13
N LEU A 179 10.86 16.77 2.67
CA LEU A 179 10.42 16.08 1.46
C LEU A 179 9.10 15.35 1.69
N GLU A 180 8.96 14.67 2.81
CA GLU A 180 7.72 13.98 3.18
C GLU A 180 6.56 14.96 3.37
N ALA A 181 6.81 16.12 4.01
CA ALA A 181 5.82 17.18 4.13
C ALA A 181 5.46 17.79 2.77
N LYS A 182 6.43 17.91 1.84
CA LYS A 182 6.16 18.38 0.49
C LYS A 182 5.34 17.38 -0.32
N GLU A 183 5.71 16.10 -0.31
CA GLU A 183 4.93 15.02 -0.94
C GLU A 183 3.52 14.93 -0.35
N ARG A 184 3.39 15.08 0.97
CA ARG A 184 2.10 15.14 1.66
C ARG A 184 1.32 16.39 1.27
N THR A 185 1.96 17.55 1.15
CA THR A 185 1.29 18.80 0.72
C THR A 185 0.85 18.72 -0.73
N GLU A 186 1.65 18.08 -1.60
CA GLU A 186 1.29 17.80 -2.99
C GLU A 186 0.11 16.83 -3.05
N LYS A 187 0.12 15.74 -2.26
CA LYS A 187 -1.03 14.83 -2.11
C LYS A 187 -2.27 15.53 -1.54
N ILE A 188 -2.16 16.35 -0.49
CA ILE A 188 -3.29 17.11 0.07
C ILE A 188 -3.80 18.16 -0.92
N ALA A 189 -2.91 18.76 -1.72
CA ALA A 189 -3.29 19.70 -2.78
C ALA A 189 -3.98 18.99 -3.94
N GLU A 190 -3.54 17.77 -4.27
CA GLU A 190 -4.21 16.85 -5.21
C GLU A 190 -5.57 16.41 -4.67
N ASP A 191 -5.68 16.02 -3.40
CA ASP A 191 -6.92 15.66 -2.72
C ASP A 191 -7.91 16.84 -2.68
N LYS A 192 -7.43 18.06 -2.42
CA LYS A 192 -8.25 19.29 -2.48
C LYS A 192 -8.66 19.65 -3.91
N LYS A 193 -7.83 19.32 -4.91
CA LYS A 193 -8.19 19.45 -6.33
C LYS A 193 -9.21 18.39 -6.75
N ALA A 194 -9.07 17.16 -6.29
CA ALA A 194 -10.01 16.06 -6.52
C ALA A 194 -11.37 16.36 -5.88
N ALA A 195 -11.39 16.88 -4.65
CA ALA A 195 -12.60 17.29 -3.94
C ALA A 195 -13.31 18.52 -4.56
N SER A 196 -12.62 19.31 -5.39
CA SER A 196 -13.17 20.48 -6.10
C SER A 196 -13.42 20.24 -7.59
N THR A 197 -13.04 19.07 -8.09
CA THR A 197 -13.41 18.62 -9.44
C THR A 197 -14.83 18.07 -9.36
N PRO A 198 -15.78 18.49 -10.22
CA PRO A 198 -17.10 17.91 -10.22
C PRO A 198 -16.97 16.39 -10.44
N LYS A 199 -17.40 15.60 -9.45
CA LYS A 199 -17.45 14.13 -9.56
C LYS A 199 -18.05 13.77 -10.93
N ALA A 200 -17.43 12.81 -11.61
CA ALA A 200 -17.97 12.28 -12.86
C ALA A 200 -19.46 11.93 -12.68
N PRO A 201 -20.30 12.07 -13.70
CA PRO A 201 -21.73 11.82 -13.56
C PRO A 201 -21.95 10.44 -12.94
N HIS A 202 -22.77 10.38 -11.90
CA HIS A 202 -23.05 9.14 -11.19
C HIS A 202 -23.58 8.08 -12.16
N LYS A 203 -23.05 6.86 -12.07
CA LYS A 203 -23.34 5.78 -13.01
C LYS A 203 -23.63 4.45 -12.32
N SER A 204 -24.17 3.50 -13.07
CA SER A 204 -24.52 2.17 -12.55
C SER A 204 -23.30 1.29 -12.28
N LEU A 205 -22.28 1.38 -13.13
CA LEU A 205 -21.08 0.55 -13.07
C LEU A 205 -19.81 1.37 -13.31
N GLY A 206 -18.88 1.29 -12.35
CA GLY A 206 -17.56 1.89 -12.38
C GLY A 206 -16.43 0.87 -12.40
N PHE A 207 -15.25 1.33 -12.79
CA PHE A 207 -14.05 0.52 -12.98
C PHE A 207 -12.86 1.22 -12.36
N VAL A 208 -12.15 0.49 -11.51
CA VAL A 208 -10.88 0.90 -10.92
C VAL A 208 -9.82 -0.07 -11.37
N ALA A 209 -8.71 0.42 -11.88
CA ALA A 209 -7.56 -0.41 -12.23
C ALA A 209 -6.31 0.10 -11.53
N VAL A 210 -5.35 -0.78 -11.31
CA VAL A 210 -4.02 -0.38 -10.85
C VAL A 210 -3.05 -0.56 -12.00
N CYS A 211 -2.18 0.40 -12.27
CA CYS A 211 -1.09 0.20 -13.22
C CYS A 211 0.10 1.09 -12.91
N SER A 212 1.23 0.77 -13.56
CA SER A 212 2.40 1.63 -13.60
C SER A 212 2.65 2.03 -15.05
N GLY A 213 3.04 3.28 -15.25
CA GLY A 213 3.25 3.85 -16.58
C GLY A 213 2.05 4.62 -17.12
N SER A 214 2.34 5.82 -17.65
CA SER A 214 1.34 6.75 -18.18
C SER A 214 0.68 6.28 -19.48
N GLY A 215 1.37 5.45 -20.27
CA GLY A 215 0.84 4.85 -21.48
C GLY A 215 -0.25 3.83 -21.17
N SER A 216 0.05 2.91 -20.26
CA SER A 216 -0.91 1.93 -19.73
C SER A 216 -2.13 2.60 -19.09
N GLU A 217 -1.91 3.64 -18.29
CA GLU A 217 -2.99 4.45 -17.70
C GLU A 217 -3.88 5.08 -18.79
N SER A 218 -3.28 5.64 -19.83
CA SER A 218 -4.02 6.28 -20.94
C SER A 218 -4.86 5.27 -21.71
N ILE A 219 -4.36 4.05 -21.92
CA ILE A 219 -5.09 2.96 -22.57
C ILE A 219 -6.27 2.52 -21.70
N LEU A 220 -6.06 2.27 -20.40
CA LEU A 220 -7.14 1.89 -19.47
C LEU A 220 -8.26 2.94 -19.44
N LYS A 221 -7.91 4.22 -19.34
CA LYS A 221 -8.89 5.32 -19.38
C LYS A 221 -9.66 5.34 -20.71
N SER A 222 -8.98 5.07 -21.82
CA SER A 222 -9.60 4.99 -23.15
C SER A 222 -10.54 3.80 -23.29
N LEU A 223 -10.26 2.69 -22.58
CA LEU A 223 -11.13 1.52 -22.47
C LEU A 223 -12.30 1.70 -21.51
N GLY A 224 -12.40 2.85 -20.83
CA GLY A 224 -13.51 3.19 -19.94
C GLY A 224 -13.26 2.90 -18.45
N VAL A 225 -12.00 2.70 -18.05
CA VAL A 225 -11.63 2.70 -16.62
C VAL A 225 -11.75 4.11 -16.07
N ASP A 226 -12.46 4.28 -14.95
CA ASP A 226 -12.75 5.59 -14.37
C ASP A 226 -11.57 6.14 -13.58
N VAL A 227 -11.00 5.28 -12.73
CA VAL A 227 -9.92 5.65 -11.84
C VAL A 227 -8.79 4.64 -12.00
N VAL A 228 -7.59 5.16 -12.26
CA VAL A 228 -6.38 4.36 -12.34
C VAL A 228 -5.49 4.75 -11.17
N VAL A 229 -5.24 3.79 -10.28
CA VAL A 229 -4.35 3.97 -9.14
C VAL A 229 -2.94 3.61 -9.59
N SER A 230 -1.97 4.47 -9.25
CA SER A 230 -0.57 4.16 -9.50
C SER A 230 -0.13 2.98 -8.63
N GLY A 231 0.40 1.93 -9.26
CA GLY A 231 0.92 0.78 -8.54
C GLY A 231 1.61 -0.26 -9.42
N GLY A 232 2.49 -1.05 -8.82
CA GLY A 232 3.30 -2.06 -9.51
C GLY A 232 4.14 -2.89 -8.54
N GLN A 233 5.11 -3.66 -9.05
CA GLN A 233 5.86 -4.63 -8.23
C GLN A 233 6.53 -4.05 -6.99
N THR A 234 7.07 -2.83 -7.09
CA THR A 234 7.81 -2.16 -6.02
C THR A 234 7.00 -1.07 -5.32
N MET A 235 5.82 -0.74 -5.83
CA MET A 235 4.92 0.27 -5.26
C MET A 235 3.50 -0.29 -5.23
N ASN A 236 3.17 -1.05 -4.19
CA ASN A 236 1.81 -1.54 -4.00
C ASN A 236 0.96 -0.45 -3.34
N PRO A 237 -0.19 -0.06 -3.91
CA PRO A 237 -1.09 0.89 -3.28
C PRO A 237 -1.66 0.30 -1.99
N SER A 238 -1.95 1.17 -1.04
CA SER A 238 -2.60 0.78 0.21
C SER A 238 -4.08 0.46 -0.02
N THR A 239 -4.70 -0.24 0.94
CA THR A 239 -6.16 -0.42 0.96
C THR A 239 -6.91 0.92 0.93
N ALA A 240 -6.35 1.96 1.58
CA ALA A 240 -6.94 3.29 1.60
C ALA A 240 -6.91 3.95 0.21
N ASP A 241 -5.81 3.80 -0.54
CA ASP A 241 -5.71 4.36 -1.90
C ASP A 241 -6.76 3.73 -2.83
N ILE A 242 -6.96 2.41 -2.74
CA ILE A 242 -7.96 1.69 -3.54
C ILE A 242 -9.38 2.08 -3.10
N LEU A 243 -9.63 2.25 -1.81
CA LEU A 243 -10.93 2.68 -1.29
C LEU A 243 -11.28 4.08 -1.81
N SER A 244 -10.36 5.03 -1.74
CA SER A 244 -10.53 6.37 -2.30
C SER A 244 -10.85 6.32 -3.80
N ALA A 245 -10.19 5.46 -4.56
CA ALA A 245 -10.44 5.28 -5.98
C ALA A 245 -11.84 4.71 -6.28
N ILE A 246 -12.35 3.79 -5.44
CA ILE A 246 -13.71 3.27 -5.53
C ILE A 246 -14.73 4.40 -5.29
N GLU A 247 -14.50 5.27 -4.31
CA GLU A 247 -15.37 6.41 -4.01
C GLU A 247 -15.32 7.51 -5.08
N GLU A 248 -14.17 7.70 -5.72
CA GLU A 248 -13.97 8.63 -6.83
C GLU A 248 -14.68 8.16 -8.10
N ALA A 249 -14.73 6.85 -8.35
CA ALA A 249 -15.44 6.26 -9.49
C ALA A 249 -16.96 6.58 -9.52
N ASN A 250 -17.53 6.98 -8.38
CA ASN A 250 -18.89 7.51 -8.24
C ASN A 250 -19.97 6.64 -8.92
N ALA A 251 -20.01 5.35 -8.57
CA ALA A 251 -20.92 4.37 -9.17
C ALA A 251 -21.66 3.50 -8.14
N ASP A 252 -22.84 2.97 -8.50
CA ASP A 252 -23.61 2.03 -7.66
C ASP A 252 -22.84 0.71 -7.42
N SER A 253 -22.08 0.28 -8.43
CA SER A 253 -21.23 -0.90 -8.38
C SER A 253 -19.87 -0.59 -9.00
N VAL A 254 -18.79 -1.14 -8.43
CA VAL A 254 -17.42 -0.93 -8.91
C VAL A 254 -16.70 -2.25 -9.10
N ILE A 255 -16.03 -2.42 -10.23
CA ILE A 255 -15.13 -3.54 -10.50
C ILE A 255 -13.69 -3.07 -10.36
N VAL A 256 -12.91 -3.76 -9.53
CA VAL A 256 -11.48 -3.48 -9.28
C VAL A 256 -10.62 -4.52 -9.99
N MET A 257 -9.64 -4.05 -10.77
CA MET A 257 -8.64 -4.86 -11.48
C MET A 257 -7.24 -4.55 -10.92
N PRO A 258 -6.68 -5.40 -10.04
CA PRO A 258 -5.42 -5.13 -9.35
C PRO A 258 -4.20 -5.15 -10.27
N ASN A 259 -4.26 -5.87 -11.40
CA ASN A 259 -3.20 -6.00 -12.40
C ASN A 259 -1.82 -6.38 -11.86
N ASN A 260 -1.79 -6.92 -10.64
CA ASN A 260 -0.60 -7.40 -9.95
C ASN A 260 -1.04 -8.32 -8.80
N SER A 261 -0.40 -9.48 -8.69
CA SER A 261 -0.76 -10.47 -7.67
C SER A 261 -0.58 -9.98 -6.23
N ASN A 262 0.34 -9.05 -5.99
CA ASN A 262 0.62 -8.50 -4.66
C ASN A 262 -0.47 -7.50 -4.20
N ILE A 263 -1.24 -6.95 -5.14
CA ILE A 263 -2.25 -5.91 -4.89
C ILE A 263 -3.63 -6.52 -4.66
N ARG A 264 -3.84 -7.80 -5.03
CA ARG A 264 -5.12 -8.50 -4.88
C ARG A 264 -5.67 -8.42 -3.45
N MET A 265 -4.84 -8.65 -2.45
CA MET A 265 -5.28 -8.63 -1.04
C MET A 265 -5.73 -7.23 -0.60
N ALA A 266 -5.04 -6.18 -1.02
CA ALA A 266 -5.43 -4.80 -0.74
C ALA A 266 -6.77 -4.45 -1.42
N ALA A 267 -6.95 -4.90 -2.67
CA ALA A 267 -8.20 -4.70 -3.40
C ALA A 267 -9.38 -5.45 -2.76
N GLU A 268 -9.19 -6.70 -2.33
CA GLU A 268 -10.20 -7.50 -1.62
C GLU A 268 -10.57 -6.87 -0.26
N ALA A 269 -9.57 -6.33 0.46
CA ALA A 269 -9.79 -5.61 1.71
C ALA A 269 -10.58 -4.31 1.49
N ALA A 270 -10.24 -3.53 0.44
CA ALA A 270 -10.96 -2.30 0.09
C ALA A 270 -12.41 -2.60 -0.30
N ALA A 271 -12.62 -3.65 -1.11
CA ALA A 271 -13.94 -4.12 -1.48
C ALA A 271 -14.78 -4.54 -0.25
N SER A 272 -14.16 -5.19 0.73
CA SER A 272 -14.83 -5.62 1.97
C SER A 272 -15.13 -4.47 2.93
N ALA A 273 -14.36 -3.38 2.87
CA ALA A 273 -14.57 -2.19 3.68
C ALA A 273 -15.71 -1.29 3.15
N CYS A 274 -16.09 -1.44 1.87
CA CYS A 274 -17.17 -0.66 1.27
C CYS A 274 -18.55 -1.14 1.74
N THR A 275 -19.32 -0.25 2.40
CA THR A 275 -20.70 -0.55 2.81
C THR A 275 -21.75 -0.04 1.82
N ASP A 276 -21.45 1.07 1.14
CA ASP A 276 -22.43 1.82 0.36
C ASP A 276 -22.35 1.54 -1.15
N VAL A 277 -21.23 0.96 -1.60
CA VAL A 277 -20.94 0.62 -3.00
C VAL A 277 -20.76 -0.89 -3.14
N LYS A 278 -21.36 -1.50 -4.16
CA LYS A 278 -21.15 -2.93 -4.44
C LYS A 278 -19.84 -3.13 -5.18
N VAL A 279 -18.83 -3.67 -4.50
CA VAL A 279 -17.51 -3.86 -5.09
C VAL A 279 -17.27 -5.32 -5.44
N ALA A 280 -16.69 -5.56 -6.62
CA ALA A 280 -16.15 -6.86 -7.01
C ALA A 280 -14.69 -6.72 -7.46
N VAL A 281 -13.88 -7.73 -7.17
CA VAL A 281 -12.47 -7.76 -7.57
C VAL A 281 -12.29 -8.85 -8.62
N ILE A 282 -11.72 -8.50 -9.77
CA ILE A 282 -11.29 -9.47 -10.78
C ILE A 282 -9.80 -9.70 -10.57
N PRO A 283 -9.33 -10.95 -10.38
CA PRO A 283 -7.96 -11.23 -9.93
C PRO A 283 -6.92 -11.11 -11.05
N THR A 284 -6.92 -10.00 -11.79
CA THR A 284 -5.93 -9.71 -12.83
C THR A 284 -4.53 -9.54 -12.21
N LYS A 285 -3.52 -10.04 -12.93
CA LYS A 285 -2.11 -10.03 -12.54
C LYS A 285 -1.23 -9.21 -13.46
N SER A 286 -1.75 -8.79 -14.61
CA SER A 286 -1.10 -7.91 -15.57
C SER A 286 -2.11 -6.92 -16.14
N VAL A 287 -1.63 -5.76 -16.58
CA VAL A 287 -2.44 -4.72 -17.22
C VAL A 287 -3.10 -5.23 -18.52
N LEU A 288 -2.43 -6.14 -19.24
CA LEU A 288 -2.97 -6.73 -20.47
C LEU A 288 -4.20 -7.60 -20.21
N GLN A 289 -4.26 -8.24 -19.04
CA GLN A 289 -5.47 -8.97 -18.62
C GLN A 289 -6.64 -8.01 -18.35
N ALA A 290 -6.36 -6.81 -17.82
CA ALA A 290 -7.38 -5.78 -17.69
C ALA A 290 -7.84 -5.24 -19.05
N PHE A 291 -6.96 -5.12 -20.05
CA PHE A 291 -7.38 -4.71 -21.39
C PHE A 291 -8.41 -5.69 -21.96
N SER A 292 -8.10 -6.98 -21.93
CA SER A 292 -9.00 -8.04 -22.36
C SER A 292 -10.32 -8.05 -21.57
N ALA A 293 -10.25 -7.91 -20.24
CA ALA A 293 -11.42 -7.81 -19.40
C ALA A 293 -12.34 -6.64 -19.79
N MET A 294 -11.77 -5.47 -20.12
CA MET A 294 -12.57 -4.30 -20.49
C MET A 294 -13.28 -4.44 -21.84
N PHE A 295 -12.78 -5.25 -22.78
CA PHE A 295 -13.42 -5.45 -24.08
C PHE A 295 -14.76 -6.20 -24.01
N VAL A 296 -14.98 -7.00 -22.96
CA VAL A 296 -16.19 -7.81 -22.81
C VAL A 296 -17.24 -7.19 -21.89
N VAL A 297 -17.03 -5.94 -21.46
CA VAL A 297 -17.96 -5.21 -20.59
C VAL A 297 -19.30 -4.97 -21.30
N ASP A 298 -20.39 -5.33 -20.62
CA ASP A 298 -21.76 -5.00 -21.02
C ASP A 298 -22.40 -4.08 -19.96
N ALA A 299 -22.61 -2.82 -20.32
CA ALA A 299 -23.19 -1.81 -19.43
C ALA A 299 -24.63 -2.13 -18.97
N GLU A 300 -25.35 -2.98 -19.71
CA GLU A 300 -26.72 -3.40 -19.37
C GLU A 300 -26.76 -4.71 -18.58
N ALA A 301 -25.64 -5.43 -18.49
CA ALA A 301 -25.53 -6.67 -17.74
C ALA A 301 -25.41 -6.43 -16.22
N SER A 302 -25.76 -7.46 -15.44
CA SER A 302 -25.60 -7.38 -13.99
C SER A 302 -24.11 -7.35 -13.60
N LEU A 303 -23.78 -6.80 -12.43
CA LEU A 303 -22.42 -6.85 -11.88
C LEU A 303 -21.85 -8.27 -11.90
N LYS A 304 -22.66 -9.27 -11.55
CA LYS A 304 -22.25 -10.67 -11.50
C LYS A 304 -21.90 -11.20 -12.89
N ASP A 305 -22.68 -10.86 -13.90
CA ASP A 305 -22.47 -11.34 -15.27
C ASP A 305 -21.23 -10.67 -15.88
N ASN A 306 -21.05 -9.36 -15.65
CA ASN A 306 -19.82 -8.66 -16.02
C ASN A 306 -18.60 -9.28 -15.33
N VAL A 307 -18.63 -9.50 -14.02
CA VAL A 307 -17.51 -10.13 -13.30
C VAL A 307 -17.19 -11.51 -13.87
N ALA A 308 -18.19 -12.31 -14.21
CA ALA A 308 -17.97 -13.63 -14.80
C ALA A 308 -17.32 -13.53 -16.18
N ALA A 309 -17.88 -12.72 -17.09
CA ALA A 309 -17.36 -12.55 -18.45
C ALA A 309 -15.94 -11.96 -18.45
N MET A 310 -15.71 -10.91 -17.67
CA MET A 310 -14.42 -10.26 -17.55
C MET A 310 -13.36 -11.19 -16.92
N THR A 311 -13.75 -12.01 -15.94
CA THR A 311 -12.84 -13.01 -15.34
C THR A 311 -12.45 -14.06 -16.38
N GLU A 312 -13.40 -14.57 -17.17
CA GLU A 312 -13.13 -15.53 -18.24
C GLU A 312 -12.21 -14.95 -19.31
N ALA A 313 -12.50 -13.74 -19.79
CA ALA A 313 -11.66 -13.04 -20.76
C ALA A 313 -10.22 -12.86 -20.24
N SER A 314 -10.07 -12.36 -19.01
CA SER A 314 -8.76 -12.14 -18.39
C SER A 314 -7.95 -13.43 -18.19
N ALA A 315 -8.62 -14.57 -18.01
CA ALA A 315 -7.98 -15.86 -17.76
C ALA A 315 -7.40 -16.50 -19.03
N ASN A 316 -7.93 -16.15 -20.20
CA ASN A 316 -7.43 -16.63 -21.50
C ASN A 316 -6.18 -15.87 -21.96
N ILE A 317 -5.85 -14.75 -21.31
CA ILE A 317 -4.66 -13.97 -21.64
C ILE A 317 -3.40 -14.60 -21.06
N ARG A 318 -2.53 -15.09 -21.95
CA ARG A 318 -1.17 -15.47 -21.62
C ARG A 318 -0.28 -14.23 -21.73
N TYR A 319 0.37 -13.84 -20.65
CA TYR A 319 1.20 -12.65 -20.62
C TYR A 319 2.61 -12.95 -20.14
N ALA A 320 3.53 -12.09 -20.57
CA ALA A 320 4.93 -12.16 -20.23
C ALA A 320 5.53 -10.77 -20.01
N GLU A 321 6.61 -10.74 -19.22
CA GLU A 321 7.32 -9.54 -18.81
C GLU A 321 8.82 -9.74 -19.01
N ILE A 322 9.51 -8.76 -19.58
CA ILE A 322 10.96 -8.76 -19.72
C ILE A 322 11.53 -7.79 -18.69
N THR A 323 12.54 -8.22 -17.94
CA THR A 323 13.20 -7.38 -16.92
C THR A 323 14.67 -7.73 -16.75
N THR A 324 15.37 -7.00 -15.88
CA THR A 324 16.79 -7.21 -15.59
C THR A 324 16.96 -7.73 -14.17
N ALA A 325 17.79 -8.77 -14.01
CA ALA A 325 18.14 -9.33 -12.72
C ALA A 325 18.95 -8.33 -11.90
N VAL A 326 18.54 -8.08 -10.65
CA VAL A 326 19.25 -7.19 -9.71
C VAL A 326 20.18 -7.93 -8.75
N ARG A 327 20.17 -9.26 -8.79
CA ARG A 327 20.97 -10.14 -7.94
C ARG A 327 21.11 -11.51 -8.58
N ASP A 328 22.13 -12.25 -8.13
CA ASP A 328 22.31 -13.64 -8.54
C ASP A 328 21.19 -14.53 -7.98
N SER A 329 20.71 -15.46 -8.79
CA SER A 329 19.65 -16.41 -8.44
C SER A 329 19.65 -17.62 -9.39
N THR A 330 18.56 -18.37 -9.46
CA THR A 330 18.43 -19.56 -10.30
C THR A 330 17.05 -19.60 -10.92
N ALA A 331 16.98 -19.83 -12.23
CA ALA A 331 15.74 -19.98 -12.98
C ALA A 331 15.01 -21.28 -12.60
N ALA A 332 13.74 -21.41 -13.02
CA ALA A 332 12.91 -22.56 -12.68
C ALA A 332 13.50 -23.90 -13.21
N ASN A 333 14.20 -23.83 -14.33
CA ASN A 333 14.88 -24.96 -14.98
C ASN A 333 16.27 -25.28 -14.37
N GLY A 334 16.74 -24.49 -13.40
CA GLY A 334 18.04 -24.66 -12.75
C GLY A 334 19.19 -23.84 -13.34
N ASP A 335 18.94 -23.03 -14.38
CA ASP A 335 19.97 -22.19 -14.98
C ASP A 335 20.37 -21.05 -14.03
N PRO A 336 21.68 -20.72 -13.95
CA PRO A 336 22.15 -19.61 -13.13
C PRO A 336 21.69 -18.27 -13.73
N ILE A 337 21.19 -17.39 -12.87
CA ILE A 337 20.88 -16.01 -13.18
C ILE A 337 21.91 -15.15 -12.48
N HIS A 338 22.61 -14.27 -13.18
CA HIS A 338 23.55 -13.33 -12.61
C HIS A 338 22.95 -11.92 -12.57
N ASN A 339 23.43 -11.09 -11.65
CA ASN A 339 23.12 -9.68 -11.64
C ASN A 339 23.45 -9.02 -13.00
N GLY A 340 22.45 -8.35 -13.60
CA GLY A 340 22.53 -7.74 -14.91
C GLY A 340 22.00 -8.60 -16.07
N ASP A 341 21.69 -9.87 -15.85
CA ASP A 341 21.08 -10.71 -16.89
C ASP A 341 19.67 -10.22 -17.21
N VAL A 342 19.30 -10.30 -18.49
CA VAL A 342 17.93 -10.05 -18.96
C VAL A 342 17.13 -11.34 -18.79
N MET A 343 15.93 -11.22 -18.22
CA MET A 343 15.05 -12.33 -17.90
C MET A 343 13.69 -12.13 -18.55
N GLY A 344 13.16 -13.21 -19.10
CA GLY A 344 11.78 -13.32 -19.58
C GLY A 344 10.95 -14.12 -18.59
N ILE A 345 9.87 -13.51 -18.13
CA ILE A 345 8.98 -14.05 -17.09
C ILE A 345 7.62 -14.30 -17.73
N GLN A 346 7.15 -15.55 -17.70
CA GLN A 346 5.78 -15.91 -18.09
C GLN A 346 4.97 -16.20 -16.83
N GLY A 347 3.96 -15.36 -16.55
CA GLY A 347 3.21 -15.41 -15.30
C GLY A 347 4.10 -15.20 -14.07
N SER A 348 4.47 -16.27 -13.38
CA SER A 348 5.36 -16.26 -12.20
C SER A 348 6.65 -17.05 -12.38
N SER A 349 6.89 -17.60 -13.57
CA SER A 349 8.05 -18.44 -13.87
C SER A 349 9.07 -17.65 -14.70
N ILE A 350 10.35 -17.78 -14.33
CA ILE A 350 11.46 -17.25 -15.13
C ILE A 350 11.85 -18.35 -16.12
N ASP A 351 11.50 -18.14 -17.38
CA ASP A 351 11.57 -19.19 -18.41
C ASP A 351 12.77 -18.98 -19.33
N VAL A 352 13.16 -17.72 -19.55
CA VAL A 352 14.25 -17.35 -20.46
C VAL A 352 15.23 -16.43 -19.76
N VAL A 353 16.52 -16.73 -19.86
CA VAL A 353 17.62 -15.87 -19.37
C VAL A 353 18.56 -15.55 -20.53
N GLY A 354 19.08 -14.33 -20.57
CA GLY A 354 19.98 -13.84 -21.60
C GLY A 354 20.63 -12.51 -21.23
N HIS A 355 21.09 -11.76 -22.23
CA HIS A 355 21.76 -10.47 -22.03
C HIS A 355 21.17 -9.34 -22.88
N ASP A 356 20.19 -9.64 -23.73
CA ASP A 356 19.62 -8.71 -24.71
C ASP A 356 18.09 -8.80 -24.67
N VAL A 357 17.43 -7.65 -24.63
CA VAL A 357 15.96 -7.56 -24.51
C VAL A 357 15.27 -8.17 -25.72
N ASP A 358 15.74 -7.88 -26.93
CA ASP A 358 15.12 -8.37 -28.15
C ASP A 358 15.23 -9.90 -28.26
N ASP A 359 16.42 -10.45 -28.00
CA ASP A 359 16.65 -11.90 -28.03
C ASP A 359 15.81 -12.64 -26.99
N VAL A 360 15.75 -12.14 -25.75
CA VAL A 360 14.94 -12.75 -24.69
C VAL A 360 13.46 -12.66 -25.03
N THR A 361 12.99 -11.53 -25.57
CA THR A 361 11.59 -11.36 -26.00
C THR A 361 11.22 -12.37 -27.09
N LEU A 362 12.04 -12.51 -28.13
CA LEU A 362 11.78 -13.44 -29.23
C LEU A 362 11.79 -14.91 -28.77
N ARG A 363 12.76 -15.29 -27.93
CA ARG A 363 12.84 -16.65 -27.40
C ARG A 363 11.63 -17.00 -26.52
N LEU A 364 11.20 -16.07 -25.66
CA LEU A 364 10.03 -16.29 -24.82
C LEU A 364 8.75 -16.37 -25.66
N LEU A 365 8.60 -15.49 -26.66
CA LEU A 365 7.48 -15.55 -27.59
C LEU A 365 7.45 -16.84 -28.40
N SER A 366 8.60 -17.33 -28.88
CA SER A 366 8.72 -18.63 -29.54
C SER A 366 8.24 -19.77 -28.63
N GLN A 367 8.69 -19.78 -27.36
CA GLN A 367 8.27 -20.80 -26.40
C GLN A 367 6.75 -20.75 -26.16
N MET A 368 6.19 -19.55 -25.98
CA MET A 368 4.74 -19.38 -25.79
C MET A 368 3.93 -19.85 -27.00
N GLN A 369 4.39 -19.58 -28.22
CA GLN A 369 3.77 -20.07 -29.46
C GLN A 369 3.86 -21.61 -29.59
N GLU A 370 4.97 -22.21 -29.17
CA GLU A 370 5.13 -23.68 -29.17
C GLU A 370 4.24 -24.38 -28.13
N GLU A 371 4.00 -23.74 -26.99
CA GLU A 371 3.11 -24.24 -25.93
C GLU A 371 1.64 -24.25 -26.39
N GLU A 372 1.19 -23.15 -26.97
CA GLU A 372 -0.14 -22.97 -27.54
C GLU A 372 -0.08 -21.86 -28.60
N GLU A 373 -0.52 -22.15 -29.83
CA GLU A 373 -0.52 -21.16 -30.91
C GLU A 373 -1.44 -19.99 -30.52
N GLY A 374 -0.95 -18.76 -30.76
CA GLY A 374 -1.74 -17.54 -30.62
C GLY A 374 -1.72 -16.73 -31.91
N ASP A 375 -2.78 -15.98 -32.14
CA ASP A 375 -3.01 -15.22 -33.38
C ASP A 375 -2.69 -13.73 -33.19
N THR A 376 -2.84 -13.21 -31.97
CA THR A 376 -2.67 -11.78 -31.67
C THR A 376 -1.63 -11.56 -30.59
N LEU A 377 -0.74 -10.59 -30.82
CA LEU A 377 0.32 -10.20 -29.90
C LEU A 377 0.22 -8.72 -29.56
N THR A 378 -0.16 -8.41 -28.31
CA THR A 378 -0.11 -7.03 -27.82
C THR A 378 1.24 -6.77 -27.16
N LEU A 379 1.98 -5.73 -27.57
CA LEU A 379 3.24 -5.30 -26.94
C LEU A 379 3.11 -3.94 -26.27
N LEU A 380 3.66 -3.83 -25.07
CA LEU A 380 3.81 -2.59 -24.31
C LEU A 380 5.28 -2.28 -24.04
N ALA A 381 5.79 -1.21 -24.64
CA ALA A 381 7.13 -0.70 -24.34
C ALA A 381 7.16 0.10 -23.03
N GLY A 382 8.17 -0.17 -22.20
CA GLY A 382 8.45 0.56 -20.97
C GLY A 382 9.17 1.89 -21.22
N SER A 383 9.33 2.68 -20.15
CA SER A 383 9.93 4.03 -20.22
C SER A 383 11.37 4.05 -20.72
N ASP A 384 12.11 2.97 -20.47
CA ASP A 384 13.56 2.89 -20.73
C ASP A 384 13.89 2.40 -22.14
N MET A 385 12.90 1.91 -22.89
CA MET A 385 13.06 1.57 -24.30
C MET A 385 12.66 2.77 -25.14
N ASP A 386 13.51 3.22 -26.07
CA ASP A 386 13.15 4.29 -26.99
C ASP A 386 12.37 3.79 -28.22
N ASP A 387 11.74 4.72 -28.95
CA ASP A 387 10.91 4.40 -30.11
C ASP A 387 11.69 3.73 -31.26
N VAL A 388 13.00 3.97 -31.36
CA VAL A 388 13.84 3.38 -32.42
C VAL A 388 14.06 1.91 -32.12
N HIS A 389 14.45 1.58 -30.89
CA HIS A 389 14.59 0.20 -30.44
C HIS A 389 13.25 -0.53 -30.45
N PHE A 390 12.17 0.10 -29.98
CA PHE A 390 10.85 -0.52 -29.98
C PHE A 390 10.37 -0.85 -31.40
N SER A 391 10.47 0.10 -32.34
CA SER A 391 10.10 -0.13 -33.73
C SER A 391 10.94 -1.23 -34.40
N ALA A 392 12.23 -1.32 -34.04
CA ALA A 392 13.11 -2.36 -34.55
C ALA A 392 12.72 -3.75 -34.03
N LEU A 393 12.39 -3.86 -32.74
CA LEU A 393 11.91 -5.09 -32.12
C LEU A 393 10.57 -5.54 -32.73
N THR A 394 9.59 -4.65 -32.84
CA THR A 394 8.28 -4.95 -33.46
C THR A 394 8.46 -5.51 -34.87
N LYS A 395 9.27 -4.85 -35.70
CA LYS A 395 9.55 -5.31 -37.06
C LYS A 395 10.22 -6.70 -37.07
N ARG A 396 11.15 -6.93 -36.15
CA ARG A 396 11.84 -8.22 -36.04
C ARG A 396 10.88 -9.33 -35.62
N ILE A 397 9.91 -9.04 -34.76
CA ILE A 397 8.84 -9.97 -34.38
C ILE A 397 7.98 -10.30 -35.62
N GLU A 398 7.52 -9.30 -36.36
CA GLU A 398 6.71 -9.50 -37.59
C GLU A 398 7.47 -10.32 -38.66
N GLU A 399 8.80 -10.15 -38.77
CA GLU A 399 9.64 -10.92 -39.69
C GLU A 399 9.79 -12.39 -39.27
N VAL A 400 9.83 -12.68 -37.97
CA VAL A 400 9.99 -14.04 -37.41
C VAL A 400 8.65 -14.77 -37.32
N PHE A 401 7.58 -14.05 -37.00
CA PHE A 401 6.22 -14.57 -36.81
C PHE A 401 5.24 -13.87 -37.77
N PRO A 402 5.29 -14.20 -39.08
CA PRO A 402 4.51 -13.49 -40.10
C PRO A 402 3.00 -13.68 -39.99
N ASP A 403 2.57 -14.71 -39.25
CA ASP A 403 1.15 -15.03 -39.04
C ASP A 403 0.57 -14.35 -37.78
N LEU A 404 1.41 -13.68 -36.96
CA LEU A 404 0.96 -12.93 -35.79
C LEU A 404 0.47 -11.52 -36.16
N GLU A 405 -0.73 -11.16 -35.68
CA GLU A 405 -1.18 -9.77 -35.68
C GLU A 405 -0.55 -9.04 -34.49
N VAL A 406 0.38 -8.12 -34.78
CA VAL A 406 1.13 -7.39 -33.75
C VAL A 406 0.49 -6.03 -33.48
N ASP A 407 0.01 -5.82 -32.26
CA ASP A 407 -0.53 -4.55 -31.77
C ASP A 407 0.44 -3.91 -30.75
N ALA A 408 1.21 -2.93 -31.19
CA ALA A 408 2.32 -2.36 -30.42
C ALA A 408 2.00 -0.96 -29.87
N HIS A 409 2.10 -0.80 -28.55
CA HIS A 409 1.84 0.47 -27.84
C HIS A 409 2.96 0.83 -26.87
N ARG A 410 2.96 2.09 -26.45
CA ARG A 410 3.74 2.57 -25.31
C ARG A 410 2.95 2.31 -24.04
N GLY A 411 3.48 1.49 -23.14
CA GLY A 411 2.93 1.31 -21.79
C GLY A 411 3.56 2.25 -20.77
N GLU A 412 4.79 2.71 -21.02
CA GLU A 412 5.58 3.61 -20.16
C GLU A 412 5.79 3.09 -18.74
N GLN A 413 5.59 1.79 -18.51
CA GLN A 413 5.83 1.19 -17.20
C GLN A 413 7.33 1.27 -16.85
N PRO A 414 7.66 1.52 -15.57
CA PRO A 414 9.02 1.40 -15.09
C PRO A 414 9.42 -0.08 -14.98
N LEU A 415 10.74 -0.35 -14.93
CA LEU A 415 11.36 -1.67 -14.67
C LEU A 415 11.24 -2.74 -15.77
N TYR A 416 10.18 -2.71 -16.57
CA TYR A 416 9.92 -3.70 -17.61
C TYR A 416 10.05 -3.07 -18.99
N PRO A 417 11.18 -3.27 -19.70
CA PRO A 417 11.35 -2.75 -21.05
C PRO A 417 10.25 -3.19 -22.02
N ILE A 418 9.75 -4.42 -21.85
CA ILE A 418 8.66 -4.99 -22.62
C ILE A 418 7.73 -5.78 -21.69
N ILE A 419 6.42 -5.58 -21.87
CA ILE A 419 5.36 -6.49 -21.41
C ILE A 419 4.57 -6.88 -22.66
N PHE A 420 4.19 -8.15 -22.79
CA PHE A 420 3.37 -8.58 -23.92
C PHE A 420 2.34 -9.64 -23.54
N SER A 421 1.30 -9.78 -24.35
CA SER A 421 0.31 -10.85 -24.25
C SER A 421 0.14 -11.54 -25.59
N LEU A 422 -0.06 -12.85 -25.51
CA LEU A 422 -0.34 -13.71 -26.64
C LEU A 422 -1.73 -14.32 -26.43
N GLU A 423 -2.59 -14.11 -27.43
CA GLU A 423 -4.01 -14.51 -27.43
C GLU A 423 -4.30 -15.56 -28.49
#